data_AF-A0A0G4N3R1-F1
#
_entry.id   AF-A0A0G4N3R1-F1
#
_cell.length_a   1.000
_cell.length_b   1.000
_cell.length_c   1.000
_cell.angle_alpha   90.00
_cell.angle_beta   90.00
_cell.angle_gamma   90.00
#
_symmetry.space_group_name_H-M   'P 1'
#
loop_
_entity.id
_entity.type
_entity.pdbx_description
1 polymer ?
#
loop_
_entity_poly.entity_id
_entity_poly.type
_entity_poly.pdbx_seq_one_letter_code
_entity_poly.pdbx_strand_id
1 'polypeptide(L)'
;MQGWRISMEDAHSTKLDLLPPGSDEAKQHASRLSFFAVYDGHGGDKVALFAGDQLHEIVRKQETFKKGNYEQALKDGFLATDRAILNGNRKILAHPVKSALS
;
A
#
# COMPACT_ATOMS: atom_id res chain seq x y z
N MET A 1 4.99 3.20 20.43
CA MET A 1 5.81 3.53 21.62
C MET A 1 7.00 2.59 21.60
N GLN A 2 8.22 3.12 21.75
CA GLN A 2 9.46 2.33 21.57
C GLN A 2 9.74 1.31 22.68
N GLY A 3 9.39 1.64 23.93
CA GLY A 3 9.77 0.81 25.08
C GLY A 3 11.30 0.77 25.29
N TRP A 4 11.82 -0.41 25.67
CA TRP A 4 13.22 -0.62 26.06
C TRP A 4 14.20 -0.80 24.88
N ARG A 5 13.72 -0.79 23.64
CA ARG A 5 14.58 -0.96 22.46
C ARG A 5 15.40 0.31 22.20
N ILE A 6 16.54 0.17 21.53
CA ILE A 6 17.42 1.30 21.17
C ILE A 6 16.78 2.14 20.04
N SER A 7 16.12 1.49 19.09
CA SER A 7 15.39 2.09 17.98
C SER A 7 13.92 1.67 17.98
N MET A 8 13.05 2.55 17.48
CA MET A 8 11.66 2.24 17.13
C MET A 8 11.62 1.80 15.67
N GLU A 9 11.37 0.51 15.43
CA GLU A 9 11.32 -0.04 14.06
C GLU A 9 9.89 -0.32 13.58
N ASP A 10 8.89 -0.27 14.46
CA ASP A 10 7.50 -0.48 14.03
C ASP A 10 6.92 0.72 13.29
N ALA A 11 5.99 0.43 12.38
CA ALA A 11 5.13 1.40 11.72
C ALA A 11 3.66 0.93 11.76
N HIS A 12 2.74 1.80 11.36
CA HIS A 12 1.34 1.44 11.23
C HIS A 12 0.65 2.25 10.12
N SER A 13 -0.47 1.73 9.62
CA SER A 13 -1.38 2.46 8.72
C SER A 13 -2.77 2.53 9.35
N THR A 14 -3.40 3.69 9.30
CA THR A 14 -4.77 3.94 9.78
C THR A 14 -5.55 4.75 8.74
N LYS A 15 -6.21 4.06 7.80
CA LYS A 15 -7.00 4.70 6.73
C LYS A 15 -8.48 4.41 6.97
N LEU A 16 -9.24 5.43 7.35
CA LEU A 16 -10.69 5.31 7.57
C LEU A 16 -11.44 5.19 6.24
N ASP A 17 -10.95 5.88 5.22
CA ASP A 17 -11.47 5.85 3.86
C ASP A 17 -10.34 5.44 2.92
N LEU A 18 -10.30 4.16 2.57
CA LEU A 18 -9.32 3.64 1.63
C LEU A 18 -9.54 4.16 0.20
N LEU A 19 -10.78 4.56 -0.09
CA LEU A 19 -11.18 5.19 -1.35
C LEU A 19 -11.82 6.54 -1.05
N PRO A 20 -11.59 7.58 -1.88
CA PRO A 20 -12.24 8.88 -1.70
C PRO A 20 -13.78 8.71 -1.69
N PRO A 21 -14.48 9.21 -0.65
CA PRO A 21 -15.93 9.12 -0.59
C PRO A 21 -16.60 9.73 -1.83
N GLY A 22 -17.57 9.04 -2.39
CA GLY A 22 -18.30 9.49 -3.58
C GLY A 22 -17.57 9.34 -4.92
N SER A 23 -16.31 8.87 -4.92
CA SER A 23 -15.60 8.51 -6.16
C SER A 23 -16.23 7.33 -6.87
N ASP A 24 -16.03 7.23 -8.19
CA ASP A 24 -16.55 6.10 -8.96
C ASP A 24 -15.90 4.79 -8.56
N GLU A 25 -14.64 4.82 -8.11
CA GLU A 25 -13.96 3.66 -7.52
C GLU A 25 -14.67 3.20 -6.23
N ALA A 26 -15.05 4.13 -5.34
CA ALA A 26 -15.77 3.81 -4.12
C ALA A 26 -17.14 3.17 -4.41
N LYS A 27 -17.83 3.59 -5.47
CA LYS A 27 -19.14 3.03 -5.88
C LYS A 27 -19.03 1.60 -6.43
N GLN A 28 -17.85 1.16 -6.86
CA GLN A 28 -17.63 -0.20 -7.37
C GLN A 28 -17.55 -1.24 -6.24
N HIS A 29 -17.43 -0.79 -4.99
CA HIS A 29 -17.41 -1.67 -3.83
C HIS A 29 -18.73 -1.63 -3.07
N ALA A 30 -19.10 -2.77 -2.48
CA ALA A 30 -20.37 -2.92 -1.78
C ALA A 30 -20.50 -2.03 -0.52
N SER A 31 -19.36 -1.59 0.04
CA SER A 31 -19.34 -0.76 1.25
C SER A 31 -18.10 0.13 1.29
N ARG A 32 -18.14 1.12 2.19
CA ARG A 32 -16.98 1.95 2.52
C ARG A 32 -15.90 1.09 3.16
N LEU A 33 -14.67 1.16 2.63
CA LEU A 33 -13.55 0.34 3.07
C LEU A 33 -12.58 1.15 3.93
N SER A 34 -12.12 0.54 5.02
CA SER A 34 -11.06 1.05 5.88
C SER A 34 -9.88 0.07 5.88
N PHE A 35 -8.67 0.58 6.08
CA PHE A 35 -7.44 -0.22 6.15
C PHE A 35 -6.66 0.10 7.41
N PHE A 36 -6.33 -0.95 8.17
CA PHE A 36 -5.49 -0.86 9.35
C PHE A 36 -4.41 -1.93 9.27
N ALA A 37 -3.17 -1.55 9.60
CA ALA A 37 -2.05 -2.47 9.61
C ALA A 37 -1.00 -2.03 10.62
N VAL A 38 -0.29 -3.02 11.17
CA VAL A 38 0.87 -2.83 12.04
C VAL A 38 2.03 -3.58 11.39
N TYR A 39 3.19 -2.97 11.35
CA TYR A 39 4.40 -3.51 10.73
C TYR A 39 5.49 -3.54 11.78
N ASP A 40 5.94 -4.73 12.17
CA ASP A 40 7.03 -4.94 13.13
C ASP A 40 8.35 -5.03 12.34
N GLY A 41 9.16 -3.97 12.40
CA GLY A 41 10.42 -3.87 11.67
C GLY A 41 11.52 -4.71 12.31
N HIS A 42 12.46 -5.18 11.49
CA HIS A 42 13.68 -5.83 11.97
C HIS A 42 14.86 -5.53 11.03
N GLY A 43 16.05 -5.33 11.60
CA GLY A 43 17.25 -5.00 10.81
C GLY A 43 17.21 -3.61 10.20
N GLY A 44 16.42 -2.70 10.79
CA GLY A 44 16.14 -1.34 10.31
C GLY A 44 14.64 -1.08 10.12
N ASP A 45 14.26 0.19 10.22
CA ASP A 45 12.87 0.70 10.15
C ASP A 45 12.35 0.88 8.71
N LYS A 46 13.24 0.98 7.72
CA LYS A 46 12.92 1.43 6.36
C LYS A 46 11.81 0.62 5.67
N VAL A 47 11.80 -0.70 5.83
CA VAL A 47 10.78 -1.56 5.20
C VAL A 47 9.42 -1.39 5.89
N ALA A 48 9.40 -1.33 7.22
CA ALA A 48 8.18 -1.10 7.99
C ALA A 48 7.58 0.28 7.66
N LEU A 49 8.41 1.33 7.59
CA LEU A 49 8.01 2.67 7.17
C LEU A 49 7.44 2.66 5.74
N PHE A 50 8.14 2.03 4.79
CA PHE A 50 7.66 1.93 3.41
C PHE A 50 6.32 1.19 3.31
N ALA A 51 6.17 0.07 3.99
CA ALA A 51 4.92 -0.67 4.02
C ALA A 51 3.78 0.15 4.66
N GLY A 52 4.07 0.83 5.77
CA GLY A 52 3.18 1.78 6.44
C GLY A 52 2.64 2.86 5.52
N ASP A 53 3.50 3.40 4.67
CA ASP A 53 3.16 4.48 3.77
C ASP A 53 2.54 4.02 2.44
N GLN A 54 2.89 2.84 1.93
CA GLN A 54 2.60 2.46 0.54
C GLN A 54 1.74 1.21 0.35
N LEU A 55 1.72 0.25 1.29
CA LEU A 55 1.07 -1.04 1.06
C LEU A 55 -0.41 -0.89 0.69
N HIS A 56 -1.14 -0.04 1.41
CA HIS A 56 -2.57 0.21 1.18
C HIS A 56 -2.84 0.83 -0.21
N GLU A 57 -1.97 1.75 -0.66
CA GLU A 57 -2.07 2.32 -2.01
C GLU A 57 -1.75 1.28 -3.09
N ILE A 58 -0.76 0.42 -2.85
CA ILE A 58 -0.39 -0.65 -3.79
C ILE A 58 -1.50 -1.69 -3.89
N VAL A 59 -2.10 -2.11 -2.76
CA VAL A 59 -3.25 -3.03 -2.72
C VAL A 59 -4.43 -2.44 -3.50
N ARG A 60 -4.79 -1.18 -3.25
CA ARG A 60 -5.92 -0.51 -3.94
C ARG A 60 -5.75 -0.43 -5.46
N LYS A 61 -4.51 -0.32 -5.94
CA LYS A 61 -4.18 -0.27 -7.37
C LYS A 61 -4.31 -1.62 -8.08
N GLN A 62 -4.41 -2.75 -7.37
CA GLN A 62 -4.51 -4.07 -7.98
C GLN A 62 -5.84 -4.23 -8.72
N GLU A 63 -5.81 -4.89 -9.88
CA GLU A 63 -7.04 -5.19 -10.65
C GLU A 63 -7.98 -6.12 -9.88
N THR A 64 -7.43 -7.02 -9.07
CA THR A 64 -8.17 -7.90 -8.17
C THR A 64 -8.86 -7.10 -7.06
N PHE A 65 -8.25 -6.00 -6.58
CA PHE A 65 -8.90 -5.09 -5.64
C PHE A 65 -10.10 -4.43 -6.27
N LYS A 66 -9.94 -3.80 -7.45
CA LYS A 66 -11.01 -3.08 -8.17
C LYS A 66 -12.22 -3.98 -8.47
N LYS A 67 -11.99 -5.27 -8.71
CA LYS A 67 -13.04 -6.29 -8.91
C LYS A 67 -13.70 -6.77 -7.61
N GLY A 68 -13.30 -6.25 -6.46
CA GLY A 68 -13.79 -6.68 -5.14
C GLY A 68 -13.22 -8.01 -4.64
N ASN A 69 -12.23 -8.59 -5.32
CA ASN A 69 -11.54 -9.79 -4.86
C ASN A 69 -10.40 -9.40 -3.91
N TYR A 70 -10.76 -9.06 -2.67
CA TYR A 70 -9.83 -8.54 -1.68
C TYR A 70 -8.76 -9.56 -1.24
N GLU A 71 -9.10 -10.85 -1.18
CA GLU A 71 -8.12 -11.89 -0.81
C GLU A 71 -6.96 -11.91 -1.80
N GLN A 72 -7.28 -11.98 -3.11
CA GLN A 72 -6.24 -11.97 -4.13
C GLN A 72 -5.55 -10.61 -4.21
N ALA A 73 -6.28 -9.51 -4.01
CA ALA A 73 -5.70 -8.17 -3.98
C ALA A 73 -4.61 -8.00 -2.92
N LEU A 74 -4.80 -8.60 -1.74
CA LEU A 74 -3.78 -8.58 -0.70
C LEU A 74 -2.55 -9.39 -1.13
N LYS A 75 -2.74 -10.60 -1.67
CA LYS A 75 -1.61 -11.41 -2.19
C LYS A 75 -0.82 -10.66 -3.27
N ASP A 76 -1.52 -10.10 -4.25
CA ASP A 76 -0.94 -9.33 -5.34
C ASP A 76 -0.23 -8.07 -4.81
N GLY A 77 -0.87 -7.37 -3.88
CA GLY A 77 -0.38 -6.14 -3.27
C GLY A 77 0.89 -6.36 -2.45
N PHE A 78 0.98 -7.44 -1.67
CA PHE A 78 2.20 -7.79 -0.93
C PHE A 78 3.37 -8.11 -1.88
N LEU A 79 3.14 -8.93 -2.90
CA LEU A 79 4.16 -9.23 -3.90
C LEU A 79 4.59 -7.98 -4.69
N ALA A 80 3.66 -7.07 -4.99
CA ALA A 80 3.96 -5.81 -5.65
C ALA A 80 4.74 -4.85 -4.74
N THR A 81 4.42 -4.83 -3.45
CA THR A 81 5.13 -4.03 -2.43
C THR A 81 6.57 -4.50 -2.28
N ASP A 82 6.80 -5.81 -2.22
CA ASP A 82 8.15 -6.38 -2.14
C ASP A 82 8.99 -6.02 -3.38
N ARG A 83 8.40 -6.17 -4.59
CA ARG A 83 9.02 -5.69 -5.83
C ARG A 83 9.31 -4.19 -5.81
N ALA A 84 8.47 -3.37 -5.18
CA ALA A 84 8.68 -1.93 -5.08
C ALA A 84 9.92 -1.59 -4.24
N ILE A 85 10.09 -2.28 -3.12
CA ILE A 85 11.25 -2.16 -2.22
C ILE A 85 12.52 -2.55 -2.96
N LEU A 86 12.52 -3.73 -3.63
CA LEU A 86 13.68 -4.24 -4.37
C LEU A 86 14.11 -3.31 -5.51
N ASN A 87 13.16 -2.69 -6.20
CA ASN A 87 13.45 -1.81 -7.34
C ASN A 87 13.86 -0.39 -6.94
N GLY A 88 14.01 -0.10 -5.64
CA GLY A 88 14.58 1.15 -5.15
C GLY A 88 13.80 2.38 -5.63
N ASN A 89 12.55 2.53 -5.18
CA ASN A 89 11.75 3.76 -5.15
C ASN A 89 11.65 4.65 -6.41
N ARG A 90 12.08 4.20 -7.60
CA ARG A 90 12.16 5.09 -8.77
C ARG A 90 10.92 5.17 -9.68
N LYS A 91 9.89 4.34 -9.47
CA LYS A 91 8.77 4.24 -10.44
C LYS A 91 7.34 4.23 -9.88
N ILE A 92 7.10 3.99 -8.59
CA ILE A 92 5.72 3.73 -8.12
C ILE A 92 4.94 5.02 -7.74
N LEU A 93 5.63 6.15 -7.59
CA LEU A 93 5.01 7.46 -7.31
C LEU A 93 4.78 8.34 -8.56
N ALA A 94 5.22 7.93 -9.74
CA ALA A 94 5.04 8.69 -10.98
C ALA A 94 4.04 7.98 -11.93
N HIS A 95 2.84 8.52 -12.07
CA HIS A 95 1.90 8.17 -13.14
C HIS A 95 2.40 8.67 -14.53
N PRO A 96 1.72 8.28 -15.62
CA PRO A 96 2.29 7.49 -16.71
C PRO A 96 3.22 8.30 -17.64
N VAL A 97 4.34 7.69 -18.07
CA VAL A 97 5.01 8.20 -19.26
C VAL A 97 4.22 7.72 -20.47
N LYS A 98 3.39 8.61 -21.03
CA LYS A 98 3.07 8.54 -22.46
C LYS A 98 4.39 8.64 -23.22
N SER A 99 4.93 7.51 -23.66
CA SER A 99 5.87 7.50 -24.77
C SER A 99 5.03 7.62 -26.05
N ALA A 100 4.66 8.86 -26.35
CA ALA A 100 4.53 9.26 -27.73
C ALA A 100 5.96 9.52 -28.18
N LEU A 101 6.43 8.73 -29.14
CA LEU A 101 7.30 9.18 -30.22
C LEU A 101 7.31 8.07 -31.28
N SER A 102 6.97 8.53 -32.49
CA SER A 102 7.22 7.91 -33.80
C SER A 102 8.62 7.37 -33.96
#